data_AF-A0A4Q3AUB3-F1
#
_entry.id   AF-A0A4Q3AUB3-F1
#
_cell.length_a   1.000
_cell.length_b   1.000
_cell.length_c   1.000
_cell.angle_alpha   90.00
_cell.angle_beta   90.00
_cell.angle_gamma   90.00
#
_symmetry.space_group_name_H-M   'P 1'
#
loop_
_entity.id
_entity.type
_entity.pdbx_description
1 polymer ?
#
loop_
_entity_poly.entity_id
_entity_poly.type
_entity_poly.pdbx_seq_one_letter_code
_entity_poly.pdbx_strand_id
1 'polypeptide(L)'
;MLNQFPTKADLMVALSESIIKERSQAYIDTYRGVDDYRRRFELMMDIMWEQFKRPGGLVRLEITVAAISDPELKKRFEPQNAAMDAELREQTWLAAIQIGITDRTALDHVVTQSMASLRGLAIDLLYPRPGCDTEAAFVLIKKTHMEAVDRLVKAGKAKR
;
A
#
# COMPACT_ATOMS: atom_id res chain seq x y z
N MET A 1 8.83 1.13 -31.14
CA MET A 1 8.17 0.50 -29.97
C MET A 1 8.59 -0.96 -29.76
N LEU A 2 8.74 -1.78 -30.82
CA LEU A 2 9.10 -3.21 -30.71
C LEU A 2 10.55 -3.54 -30.26
N ASN A 3 11.49 -2.57 -30.20
CA ASN A 3 12.88 -2.88 -29.80
C ASN A 3 13.13 -2.87 -28.28
N GLN A 4 12.31 -2.18 -27.49
CA GLN A 4 12.52 -2.07 -26.03
C GLN A 4 11.54 -2.92 -25.22
N PHE A 5 10.33 -3.14 -25.74
CA PHE A 5 9.30 -3.98 -25.11
C PHE A 5 8.72 -4.93 -26.16
N PRO A 6 9.13 -6.21 -26.15
CA PRO A 6 8.67 -7.20 -27.12
C PRO A 6 7.15 -7.42 -27.10
N THR A 7 6.51 -7.36 -25.92
CA THR A 7 5.05 -7.48 -25.80
C THR A 7 4.44 -6.37 -24.94
N LYS A 8 3.11 -6.22 -25.03
CA LYS A 8 2.35 -5.32 -24.14
C LYS A 8 2.57 -5.69 -22.66
N ALA A 9 2.70 -6.98 -22.35
CA ALA A 9 2.97 -7.43 -21.00
C ALA A 9 4.34 -6.94 -20.50
N ASP A 10 5.38 -6.95 -21.35
CA ASP A 10 6.70 -6.38 -21.00
C ASP A 10 6.61 -4.89 -20.68
N LEU A 11 5.89 -4.13 -21.51
CA LEU A 11 5.69 -2.70 -21.28
C LEU A 11 4.95 -2.44 -19.96
N MET A 12 3.89 -3.19 -19.67
CA MET A 12 3.10 -2.99 -18.45
C MET A 12 3.88 -3.35 -17.18
N VAL A 13 4.71 -4.41 -17.22
CA VAL A 13 5.59 -4.76 -16.10
C VAL A 13 6.66 -3.69 -15.89
N ALA A 14 7.32 -3.24 -16.96
CA ALA A 14 8.32 -2.18 -16.87
C ALA A 14 7.72 -0.84 -16.38
N LEU A 15 6.48 -0.52 -16.80
CA LEU A 15 5.75 0.63 -16.28
C LEU A 15 5.49 0.49 -14.77
N SER A 16 5.04 -0.69 -14.31
CA SER A 16 4.88 -0.97 -12.88
C SER A 16 6.19 -0.80 -12.11
N GLU A 17 7.32 -1.29 -12.63
CA GLU A 17 8.66 -1.11 -12.02
C GLU A 17 9.02 0.36 -11.88
N SER A 18 8.81 1.15 -12.94
CA SER A 18 9.12 2.58 -12.92
C SER A 18 8.29 3.33 -11.87
N ILE A 19 7.01 3.00 -11.73
CA ILE A 19 6.11 3.57 -10.73
C ILE A 19 6.57 3.21 -9.31
N ILE A 20 6.95 1.94 -9.07
CA ILE A 20 7.45 1.51 -7.76
C ILE A 20 8.71 2.29 -7.38
N LYS A 21 9.63 2.48 -8.33
CA LYS A 21 10.87 3.24 -8.12
C LYS A 21 10.60 4.71 -7.81
N GLU A 22 9.62 5.34 -8.46
CA GLU A 22 9.25 6.73 -8.16
C GLU A 22 8.62 6.86 -6.76
N ARG A 23 7.81 5.87 -6.35
CA ARG A 23 7.13 5.86 -5.05
C ARG A 23 8.08 5.74 -3.87
N SER A 24 9.13 4.93 -3.97
CA SER A 24 10.09 4.73 -2.86
C SER A 24 10.76 6.04 -2.44
N GLN A 25 11.00 6.97 -3.36
CA GLN A 25 11.54 8.28 -3.06
C GLN A 25 10.56 9.14 -2.24
N ALA A 26 9.27 9.11 -2.57
CA ALA A 26 8.25 9.85 -1.83
C ALA A 26 8.10 9.38 -0.36
N TYR A 27 8.32 8.09 -0.09
CA TYR A 27 8.38 7.56 1.27
C TYR A 27 9.58 8.11 2.05
N ILE A 28 10.77 8.09 1.43
CA ILE A 28 12.00 8.61 2.04
C ILE A 28 11.83 10.09 2.40
N ASP A 29 11.26 10.88 1.51
CA ASP A 29 11.10 12.32 1.72
C ASP A 29 10.07 12.65 2.80
N THR A 30 8.97 11.88 2.89
CA THR A 30 7.93 12.11 3.90
C THR A 30 8.37 11.72 5.31
N TYR A 31 9.19 10.67 5.44
CA TYR A 31 9.73 10.26 6.74
C TYR A 31 10.97 11.06 7.17
N ARG A 32 11.52 11.89 6.30
CA ARG A 32 12.71 12.70 6.61
C ARG A 32 12.41 13.64 7.78
N GLY A 33 13.13 13.45 8.89
CA GLY A 33 12.97 14.25 10.10
C GLY A 33 11.81 13.83 11.03
N VAL A 34 11.17 12.69 10.77
CA VAL A 34 10.17 12.12 11.69
C VAL A 34 10.85 11.06 12.56
N ASP A 35 11.24 11.39 13.79
CA ASP A 35 11.92 10.44 14.68
C ASP A 35 10.96 9.54 15.49
N ASP A 36 9.69 9.94 15.58
CA ASP A 36 8.67 9.14 16.28
C ASP A 36 8.14 8.02 15.38
N TYR A 37 8.48 6.77 15.72
CA TYR A 37 7.98 5.57 15.04
C TYR A 37 6.45 5.45 15.07
N ARG A 38 5.78 5.95 16.10
CA ARG A 38 4.32 5.95 16.17
C ARG A 38 3.75 6.90 15.13
N ARG A 39 4.30 8.11 15.04
CA ARG A 39 3.94 9.07 13.99
C ARG A 39 4.21 8.53 12.59
N ARG A 40 5.27 7.74 12.39
CA ARG A 40 5.54 7.07 11.10
C ARG A 40 4.39 6.13 10.68
N PHE A 41 3.81 5.37 11.62
CA PHE A 41 2.63 4.53 11.34
C PHE A 41 1.42 5.34 10.88
N GLU A 42 1.17 6.48 11.53
CA GLU A 42 0.07 7.36 11.15
C GLU A 42 0.26 7.93 9.74
N LEU A 43 1.49 8.37 9.44
CA LEU A 43 1.85 8.94 8.14
C LEU A 43 1.83 7.89 7.02
N MET A 44 2.08 6.62 7.32
CA MET A 44 2.06 5.54 6.32
C MET A 44 0.71 5.49 5.59
N MET A 45 -0.40 5.66 6.30
CA MET A 45 -1.74 5.68 5.71
C MET A 45 -1.94 6.90 4.79
N ASP A 46 -1.45 8.07 5.21
CA ASP A 46 -1.50 9.29 4.39
C ASP A 46 -0.68 9.12 3.11
N ILE A 47 0.55 8.60 3.22
CA ILE A 47 1.41 8.38 2.07
C ILE A 47 0.74 7.40 1.10
N MET A 48 0.21 6.28 1.60
CA MET A 48 -0.48 5.30 0.75
C MET A 48 -1.67 5.93 0.02
N TRP A 49 -2.46 6.75 0.70
CA TRP A 49 -3.61 7.43 0.10
C TRP A 49 -3.18 8.45 -0.96
N GLU A 50 -2.19 9.29 -0.66
CA GLU A 50 -1.62 10.22 -1.64
C GLU A 50 -1.07 9.50 -2.87
N GLN A 51 -0.48 8.32 -2.70
CA GLN A 51 -0.03 7.53 -3.85
C GLN A 51 -1.20 7.01 -4.69
N PHE A 52 -2.32 6.60 -4.08
CA PHE A 52 -3.51 6.19 -4.84
C PHE A 52 -4.18 7.35 -5.57
N LYS A 53 -4.05 8.59 -5.08
CA LYS A 53 -4.53 9.79 -5.78
C LYS A 53 -3.66 10.19 -6.98
N ARG A 54 -2.44 9.67 -7.10
CA ARG A 54 -1.54 9.96 -8.21
C ARG A 54 -1.78 9.00 -9.39
N PRO A 55 -1.52 9.45 -10.64
CA PRO A 55 -1.65 8.60 -11.83
C PRO A 55 -0.92 7.25 -11.70
N GLY A 56 0.30 7.23 -11.13
CA GLY A 56 1.04 5.98 -10.94
C GLY A 56 0.34 4.96 -10.03
N GLY A 57 -0.30 5.42 -8.94
CA GLY A 57 -1.06 4.53 -8.06
C GLY A 57 -2.27 3.91 -8.75
N LEU A 58 -2.98 4.71 -9.55
CA LEU A 58 -4.11 4.29 -10.35
C LEU A 58 -3.70 3.31 -11.46
N VAL A 59 -2.65 3.61 -12.23
CA VAL A 59 -2.10 2.73 -13.26
C VAL A 59 -1.71 1.37 -12.67
N ARG A 60 -1.11 1.34 -11.48
CA ARG A 60 -0.76 0.08 -10.82
C ARG A 60 -2.01 -0.75 -10.46
N LEU A 61 -3.08 -0.09 -10.03
CA LEU A 61 -4.36 -0.74 -9.77
C LEU A 61 -4.95 -1.33 -11.06
N GLU A 62 -4.92 -0.57 -12.16
CA GLU A 62 -5.36 -1.05 -13.48
C GLU A 62 -4.54 -2.24 -13.98
N ILE A 63 -3.21 -2.22 -13.84
CA ILE A 63 -2.34 -3.37 -14.19
C ILE A 63 -2.73 -4.61 -13.39
N THR A 64 -3.01 -4.43 -12.09
CA THR A 64 -3.43 -5.53 -11.21
C THR A 64 -4.76 -6.14 -11.67
N VAL A 65 -5.72 -5.31 -12.07
CA VAL A 65 -7.02 -5.77 -12.60
C VAL A 65 -6.85 -6.40 -13.98
N ALA A 66 -6.07 -5.81 -14.87
CA ALA A 66 -5.81 -6.32 -16.22
C ALA A 66 -5.17 -7.71 -16.20
N ALA A 67 -4.28 -7.97 -15.24
CA ALA A 67 -3.66 -9.28 -15.02
C ALA A 67 -4.68 -10.39 -14.70
N ILE A 68 -5.92 -10.08 -14.31
CA ILE A 68 -6.97 -11.09 -14.11
C ILE A 68 -7.38 -11.71 -15.45
N SER A 69 -7.47 -10.89 -16.50
CA SER A 69 -7.94 -11.28 -17.84
C SER A 69 -6.81 -11.62 -18.83
N ASP A 70 -5.56 -11.30 -18.50
CA ASP A 70 -4.40 -11.51 -19.37
C ASP A 70 -3.41 -12.48 -18.70
N PRO A 71 -3.40 -13.78 -19.09
CA PRO A 71 -2.52 -14.79 -18.50
C PRO A 71 -1.02 -14.51 -18.70
N GLU A 72 -0.64 -13.86 -19.81
CA GLU A 72 0.76 -13.51 -20.08
C GLU A 72 1.22 -12.41 -19.13
N LEU A 73 0.42 -11.35 -18.98
CA LEU A 73 0.66 -10.29 -18.01
C LEU A 73 0.67 -10.85 -16.59
N LYS A 74 -0.30 -11.70 -16.22
CA LYS A 74 -0.36 -12.33 -14.89
C LYS A 74 0.94 -13.03 -14.55
N LYS A 75 1.42 -13.90 -15.44
CA LYS A 75 2.64 -14.69 -15.25
C LYS A 75 3.86 -13.81 -14.99
N ARG A 76 3.95 -12.64 -15.62
CA ARG A 76 5.09 -11.72 -15.48
C ARG A 76 4.95 -10.75 -14.29
N PHE A 77 3.72 -10.33 -13.98
CA PHE A 77 3.43 -9.36 -12.94
C PHE A 77 3.40 -9.98 -11.53
N GLU A 78 2.92 -11.22 -11.40
CA GLU A 78 2.72 -11.88 -10.10
C GLU A 78 3.99 -11.95 -9.22
N PRO A 79 5.18 -12.31 -9.73
CA PRO A 79 6.41 -12.32 -8.93
C PRO A 79 6.77 -10.92 -8.38
N GLN A 80 6.64 -9.89 -9.22
CA GLN A 80 6.91 -8.50 -8.83
C GLN A 80 5.91 -8.05 -7.75
N ASN A 81 4.61 -8.33 -7.94
CA ASN A 81 3.58 -7.94 -7.00
C ASN A 81 3.75 -8.66 -5.64
N ALA A 82 4.14 -9.93 -5.66
CA ALA A 82 4.44 -10.70 -4.45
C ALA A 82 5.67 -10.16 -3.71
N ALA A 83 6.76 -9.86 -4.42
CA ALA A 83 7.96 -9.26 -3.83
C ALA A 83 7.65 -7.91 -3.17
N MET A 84 6.84 -7.07 -3.81
CA MET A 84 6.46 -5.77 -3.26
C MET A 84 5.55 -5.90 -2.02
N ASP A 85 4.62 -6.86 -1.99
CA ASP A 85 3.78 -7.11 -0.80
C ASP A 85 4.63 -7.61 0.38
N ALA A 86 5.60 -8.51 0.11
CA ALA A 86 6.52 -9.01 1.11
C ALA A 86 7.40 -7.90 1.70
N GLU A 87 7.94 -7.02 0.85
CA GLU A 87 8.74 -5.86 1.27
C GLU A 87 7.93 -4.91 2.15
N LEU A 88 6.70 -4.56 1.74
CA LEU A 88 5.81 -3.71 2.53
C LEU A 88 5.53 -4.31 3.91
N ARG A 89 5.20 -5.61 3.97
CA ARG A 89 4.93 -6.31 5.24
C ARG A 89 6.14 -6.33 6.14
N GLU A 90 7.33 -6.60 5.60
CA GLU A 90 8.55 -6.64 6.38
C GLU A 90 8.92 -5.26 6.92
N GLN A 91 8.86 -4.20 6.10
CA GLN A 91 9.09 -2.83 6.55
C GLN A 91 8.08 -2.40 7.63
N THR A 92 6.81 -2.78 7.47
CA THR A 92 5.76 -2.50 8.46
C THR A 92 6.04 -3.25 9.76
N TRP A 93 6.47 -4.51 9.70
CA TRP A 93 6.83 -5.29 10.87
C TRP A 93 8.03 -4.69 11.62
N LEU A 94 9.09 -4.31 10.90
CA LEU A 94 10.28 -3.70 11.49
C LEU A 94 9.96 -2.36 12.17
N ALA A 95 9.00 -1.59 11.65
CA ALA A 95 8.51 -0.40 12.34
C ALA A 95 7.64 -0.76 13.56
N ALA A 96 6.78 -1.77 13.45
CA ALA A 96 5.82 -2.17 14.48
C ALA A 96 6.50 -2.61 15.78
N ILE A 97 7.62 -3.33 15.68
CA ILE A 97 8.38 -3.76 16.86
C ILE A 97 8.95 -2.56 17.65
N GLN A 98 9.25 -1.44 16.99
CA GLN A 98 9.76 -0.22 17.64
C GLN A 98 8.70 0.46 18.51
N ILE A 99 7.41 0.27 18.18
CA ILE A 99 6.29 0.80 18.97
C ILE A 99 5.69 -0.23 19.94
N GLY A 100 6.31 -1.40 20.06
CA GLY A 100 5.95 -2.41 21.06
C GLY A 100 4.90 -3.43 20.62
N ILE A 101 4.61 -3.54 19.32
CA ILE A 101 3.78 -4.63 18.79
C ILE A 101 4.61 -5.92 18.78
N THR A 102 4.02 -7.01 19.26
CA THR A 102 4.68 -8.33 19.33
C THR A 102 3.97 -9.41 18.51
N ASP A 103 2.79 -9.13 17.96
CA ASP A 103 1.96 -10.09 17.23
C ASP A 103 1.97 -9.74 15.73
N ARG A 104 2.85 -10.41 14.98
CA ARG A 104 3.02 -10.18 13.54
C ARG A 104 1.77 -10.55 12.75
N THR A 105 1.15 -11.69 13.07
CA THR A 105 -0.06 -12.16 12.39
C THR A 105 -1.22 -11.17 12.57
N ALA A 106 -1.42 -10.66 13.78
CA ALA A 106 -2.47 -9.68 14.03
C ALA A 106 -2.20 -8.36 13.29
N LEU A 107 -0.93 -7.91 13.22
CA LEU A 107 -0.55 -6.75 12.41
C LEU A 107 -0.82 -6.99 10.92
N ASP A 108 -0.47 -8.17 10.40
CA ASP A 108 -0.68 -8.54 9.00
C ASP A 108 -2.17 -8.48 8.61
N HIS A 109 -3.08 -8.84 9.53
CA HIS A 109 -4.52 -8.67 9.31
C HIS A 109 -4.93 -7.19 9.25
N VAL A 110 -4.41 -6.35 10.14
CA VAL A 110 -4.67 -4.89 10.13
C VAL A 110 -4.19 -4.26 8.83
N VAL A 111 -2.97 -4.59 8.39
CA VAL A 111 -2.41 -4.11 7.12
C VAL A 111 -3.27 -4.57 5.94
N THR A 112 -3.65 -5.85 5.91
CA THR A 112 -4.47 -6.41 4.83
C THR A 112 -5.82 -5.70 4.72
N GLN A 113 -6.51 -5.51 5.85
CA GLN A 113 -7.80 -4.81 5.88
C GLN A 113 -7.67 -3.35 5.45
N SER A 114 -6.64 -2.65 5.94
CA SER A 114 -6.40 -1.25 5.60
C SER A 114 -6.11 -1.08 4.11
N MET A 115 -5.22 -1.90 3.56
CA MET A 115 -4.86 -1.86 2.14
C MET A 115 -6.01 -2.27 1.23
N ALA A 116 -6.82 -3.26 1.62
CA ALA A 116 -8.03 -3.61 0.87
C ALA A 116 -9.03 -2.45 0.83
N SER A 117 -9.22 -1.77 1.96
CA SER A 117 -10.13 -0.62 2.07
C SER A 117 -9.64 0.56 1.23
N LEU A 118 -8.34 0.88 1.29
CA LEU A 118 -7.74 1.94 0.48
C LEU A 118 -7.83 1.65 -1.03
N ARG A 119 -7.60 0.40 -1.46
CA ARG A 119 -7.78 0.01 -2.86
C ARG A 119 -9.23 0.16 -3.30
N GLY A 120 -10.20 -0.17 -2.44
CA GLY A 120 -11.62 0.07 -2.69
C GLY A 120 -11.92 1.56 -2.92
N LEU A 121 -11.41 2.45 -2.07
CA LEU A 121 -11.56 3.89 -2.27
C LEU A 121 -10.82 4.39 -3.52
N ALA A 122 -9.68 3.79 -3.88
CA ALA A 122 -8.97 4.14 -5.10
C ALA A 122 -9.78 3.78 -6.37
N ILE A 123 -10.61 2.74 -6.33
CA ILE A 123 -11.57 2.46 -7.41
C ILE A 123 -12.60 3.60 -7.52
N ASP A 124 -13.06 4.15 -6.38
CA ASP A 124 -13.98 5.29 -6.39
C ASP A 124 -13.31 6.59 -6.89
N LEU A 125 -11.98 6.71 -6.84
CA LEU A 125 -11.26 7.80 -7.50
C LEU A 125 -11.26 7.63 -9.03
N LEU A 126 -11.17 6.40 -9.53
CA LEU A 126 -11.24 6.10 -10.97
C LEU A 126 -12.66 6.29 -11.53
N TYR A 127 -13.65 5.85 -10.78
CA TYR A 127 -15.06 5.90 -11.15
C TYR A 127 -15.88 6.54 -10.03
N PRO A 128 -15.87 7.89 -9.92
CA PRO A 128 -16.58 8.60 -8.87
C PRO A 128 -18.06 8.28 -8.82
N ARG A 129 -18.51 7.80 -7.66
CA ARG A 129 -19.92 7.50 -7.40
C ARG A 129 -20.60 8.70 -6.72
N PRO A 130 -21.80 9.11 -7.16
CA PRO A 130 -22.55 10.19 -6.51
C PRO A 130 -22.76 9.91 -5.01
N GLY A 131 -22.52 10.92 -4.18
CA GLY A 131 -22.71 10.84 -2.73
C GLY A 131 -21.62 10.08 -1.95
N CYS A 132 -20.56 9.62 -2.62
CA CYS A 132 -19.41 9.00 -1.95
C CYS A 132 -18.34 10.05 -1.63
N ASP A 133 -18.13 10.32 -0.33
CA ASP A 133 -17.03 11.17 0.14
C ASP A 133 -15.81 10.28 0.45
N THR A 134 -14.92 10.16 -0.52
CA THR A 134 -13.72 9.31 -0.42
C THR A 134 -12.71 9.84 0.59
N GLU A 135 -12.65 11.15 0.81
CA GLU A 135 -11.74 11.75 1.79
C GLU A 135 -12.25 11.51 3.22
N ALA A 136 -13.55 11.69 3.47
CA ALA A 136 -14.14 11.34 4.77
C ALA A 136 -14.00 9.84 5.07
N ALA A 137 -14.19 8.97 4.06
CA ALA A 137 -14.01 7.53 4.20
C ALA A 137 -12.54 7.17 4.49
N PHE A 138 -11.58 7.84 3.85
CA PHE A 138 -10.16 7.68 4.15
C PHE A 138 -9.83 8.06 5.60
N VAL A 139 -10.33 9.19 6.08
CA VAL A 139 -10.15 9.63 7.49
C VAL A 139 -10.67 8.57 8.46
N LEU A 140 -11.83 7.97 8.18
CA LEU A 140 -12.38 6.89 8.99
C LEU A 140 -11.49 5.63 8.97
N ILE A 141 -11.03 5.18 7.80
CA ILE A 141 -10.13 4.03 7.67
C ILE A 141 -8.84 4.26 8.44
N LYS A 142 -8.24 5.46 8.31
CA LYS A 142 -7.03 5.83 9.06
C LYS A 142 -7.26 5.77 10.56
N LYS A 143 -8.38 6.30 11.05
CA LYS A 143 -8.74 6.24 12.47
C LYS A 143 -8.86 4.77 12.94
N THR A 144 -9.62 3.94 12.22
CA THR A 144 -9.80 2.53 12.57
C THR A 144 -8.49 1.74 12.53
N HIS A 145 -7.62 2.03 11.56
CA HIS A 145 -6.27 1.48 11.50
C HIS A 145 -5.47 1.80 12.77
N MET A 146 -5.44 3.07 13.18
CA MET A 146 -4.70 3.50 14.37
C MET A 146 -5.27 2.92 15.66
N GLU A 147 -6.59 2.81 15.78
CA GLU A 147 -7.24 2.14 16.91
C GLU A 147 -6.90 0.64 16.98
N ALA A 148 -6.72 -0.02 15.84
CA ALA A 148 -6.25 -1.40 15.79
C ALA A 148 -4.77 -1.51 16.21
N VAL A 149 -3.90 -0.64 15.69
CA VAL A 149 -2.49 -0.52 16.10
C VAL A 149 -2.37 -0.29 17.60
N ASP A 150 -3.18 0.60 18.18
CA ASP A 150 -3.21 0.87 19.62
C ASP A 150 -3.54 -0.37 20.46
N ARG A 151 -4.51 -1.16 20.02
CA ARG A 151 -4.88 -2.42 20.69
C ARG A 151 -3.72 -3.41 20.66
N LEU A 152 -3.00 -3.49 19.54
CA LEU A 152 -1.82 -4.38 19.42
C LEU A 152 -0.67 -3.92 20.32
N VAL A 153 -0.40 -2.61 20.39
CA VAL A 153 0.61 -2.05 21.30
C VAL A 153 0.26 -2.35 22.76
N LYS A 154 -1.00 -2.14 23.17
CA LYS A 154 -1.46 -2.44 24.53
C LYS A 154 -1.33 -3.94 24.85
N ALA A 155 -1.71 -4.81 23.92
CA ALA A 155 -1.58 -6.26 24.08
C ALA A 155 -0.11 -6.70 24.19
N GLY A 156 0.80 -6.08 23.44
CA GLY A 156 2.24 -6.35 23.53
C GLY A 156 2.83 -5.95 24.89
N LYS A 157 2.39 -4.83 25.47
CA LYS A 157 2.80 -4.41 26.82
C LYS A 157 2.32 -5.35 27.92
N ALA A 158 1.12 -5.92 27.79
CA ALA A 158 0.55 -6.84 28.78
C ALA A 158 1.22 -8.24 28.78
N LYS A 159 1.98 -8.57 27.73
CA LYS A 159 2.72 -9.85 27.60
C LYS A 159 4.19 -9.75 28.06
N ARG A 160 4.67 -8.57 28.44
CA ARG A 160 6.01 -8.33 28.99
C ARG A 160 5.94 -8.26 30.51
#